data_AF-A0A1G9SJL3-F1
#
_entry.id   AF-A0A1G9SJL3-F1
#
_cell.length_a   1.000
_cell.length_b   1.000
_cell.length_c   1.000
_cell.angle_alpha   90.00
_cell.angle_beta   90.00
_cell.angle_gamma   90.00
#
_symmetry.space_group_name_H-M   'P 1'
#
loop_
_entity.id
_entity.type
_entity.pdbx_description
1 polymer ?
#
loop_
_entity_poly.entity_id
_entity_poly.type
_entity_poly.pdbx_seq_one_letter_code
_entity_poly.pdbx_strand_id
1 'polypeptide(L)'
;MCLYVKNQPTAINVCHIGSLDASILHPREVMKTAIMSNSASIIVAHNQPIGRTEPSQEDIEVTKRLVEAGKIIGIELIEHLLIGDDNHQYISLFLAHVLHSSGEKISASLSFLVVN
;
A
#
# COMPACT_ATOMS: atom_id res chain seq x y z
N MET A 1 7.24 -1.89 -1.97
CA MET A 1 8.58 -1.30 -1.85
C MET A 1 9.14 -1.59 -0.46
N CYS A 2 10.38 -2.05 -0.40
CA CYS A 2 11.14 -2.36 0.79
C CYS A 2 12.07 -1.20 1.14
N LEU A 3 12.14 -0.83 2.41
CA LEU A 3 12.88 0.32 2.90
C LEU A 3 13.88 -0.09 3.98
N TYR A 4 15.07 0.50 3.94
CA TYR A 4 16.05 0.45 5.02
C TYR A 4 15.84 1.59 6.01
N VAL A 5 16.70 1.66 7.04
CA VAL A 5 16.64 2.74 8.03
C VAL A 5 16.68 4.12 7.35
N LYS A 6 15.95 5.09 7.91
CA LYS A 6 15.74 6.43 7.31
C LYS A 6 14.99 6.39 5.96
N ASN A 7 14.14 5.39 5.75
CA ASN A 7 13.23 5.25 4.60
C ASN A 7 13.94 5.21 3.24
N GLN A 8 15.14 4.63 3.18
CA GLN A 8 15.88 4.48 1.93
C GLN A 8 15.34 3.27 1.14
N PRO A 9 14.86 3.44 -0.11
CA PRO A 9 14.41 2.30 -0.92
C PRO A 9 15.53 1.32 -1.21
N THR A 10 15.31 0.04 -0.92
CA THR A 10 16.29 -1.02 -1.18
C THR A 10 15.82 -2.00 -2.25
N ALA A 11 14.50 -2.25 -2.33
CA ALA A 11 13.95 -3.17 -3.31
C ALA A 11 12.50 -2.83 -3.66
N ILE A 12 12.12 -3.16 -4.89
CA ILE A 12 10.73 -3.17 -5.37
C ILE A 12 10.43 -4.58 -5.82
N ASN A 13 9.35 -5.15 -5.30
CA ASN A 13 8.97 -6.53 -5.54
C ASN A 13 7.46 -6.58 -5.78
N VAL A 14 7.07 -7.34 -6.80
CA VAL A 14 5.68 -7.71 -7.01
C VAL A 14 5.38 -8.89 -6.08
N CYS A 15 4.69 -8.61 -4.98
CA CYS A 15 4.37 -9.61 -3.96
C CYS A 15 3.10 -10.41 -4.30
N HIS A 16 2.28 -9.89 -5.22
CA HIS A 16 1.01 -10.47 -5.59
C HIS A 16 0.52 -9.86 -6.91
N ILE A 17 -0.03 -10.71 -7.78
CA ILE A 17 -0.71 -10.29 -9.01
C ILE A 17 -2.12 -10.86 -8.90
N GLY A 18 -3.12 -10.00 -9.06
CA GLY A 18 -4.52 -10.43 -8.96
C GLY A 18 -4.96 -11.33 -10.12
N SER A 19 -6.08 -12.02 -9.92
CA SER A 19 -6.82 -12.72 -10.98
C SER A 19 -7.97 -11.84 -11.49
N LEU A 20 -8.70 -12.30 -12.51
CA LEU A 20 -9.78 -11.58 -13.21
C LEU A 20 -10.89 -11.03 -12.30
N ASP A 21 -11.26 -11.71 -11.20
CA ASP A 21 -12.48 -11.37 -10.43
C ASP A 21 -12.28 -11.05 -8.94
N ALA A 22 -11.16 -11.46 -8.33
CA ALA A 22 -10.73 -11.01 -7.01
C ALA A 22 -9.42 -11.74 -6.71
N SER A 23 -8.48 -11.06 -6.05
CA SER A 23 -7.38 -11.78 -5.44
C SER A 23 -7.13 -11.24 -4.05
N ILE A 24 -7.43 -12.11 -3.09
CA ILE A 24 -7.32 -11.86 -1.66
C ILE A 24 -5.82 -11.75 -1.34
N LEU A 25 -5.32 -10.53 -1.18
CA LEU A 25 -3.95 -10.30 -0.74
C LEU A 25 -3.80 -10.77 0.71
N HIS A 26 -2.96 -11.78 0.94
CA HIS A 26 -2.62 -12.21 2.29
C HIS A 26 -1.36 -11.47 2.80
N PRO A 27 -1.39 -10.91 4.03
CA PRO A 27 -0.23 -10.23 4.60
C PRO A 27 1.07 -11.05 4.55
N ARG A 28 0.98 -12.38 4.68
CA ARG A 28 2.15 -13.28 4.63
C ARG A 28 2.98 -13.13 3.34
N GLU A 29 2.35 -12.85 2.20
CA GLU A 29 3.07 -12.73 0.92
C GLU A 29 3.89 -11.43 0.85
N VAL A 30 3.30 -10.34 1.36
CA VAL A 30 3.97 -9.04 1.51
C VAL A 30 5.10 -9.13 2.53
N MET A 31 4.81 -9.68 3.71
CA MET A 31 5.77 -9.75 4.81
C MET A 31 6.93 -10.69 4.50
N LYS A 32 6.71 -11.82 3.82
CA LYS A 32 7.78 -12.69 3.32
C LYS A 32 8.79 -11.91 2.49
N THR A 33 8.29 -11.11 1.56
CA THR A 33 9.12 -10.27 0.69
C THR A 33 9.90 -9.23 1.48
N ALA A 34 9.27 -8.60 2.47
CA ALA A 34 9.91 -7.62 3.34
C ALA A 34 11.03 -8.23 4.19
N ILE A 35 10.77 -9.39 4.78
CA ILE A 35 11.74 -10.16 5.59
C ILE A 35 12.94 -10.56 4.73
N MET A 36 12.70 -11.14 3.56
CA MET A 36 13.77 -11.56 2.63
C MET A 36 14.62 -10.38 2.13
N SER A 37 14.08 -9.16 2.16
CA SER A 37 14.78 -7.94 1.76
C SER A 37 15.49 -7.23 2.93
N ASN A 38 15.47 -7.81 4.14
CA ASN A 38 15.98 -7.20 5.37
C ASN A 38 15.41 -5.78 5.61
N SER A 39 14.13 -5.59 5.29
CA SER A 39 13.48 -4.30 5.39
C SER A 39 13.29 -3.86 6.84
N ALA A 40 13.54 -2.59 7.12
CA ALA A 40 13.11 -1.94 8.36
C ALA A 40 11.62 -1.55 8.29
N SER A 41 11.15 -1.22 7.09
CA SER A 41 9.76 -0.81 6.84
C SER A 41 9.38 -1.03 5.37
N ILE A 42 8.09 -0.89 5.05
CA ILE A 42 7.55 -1.10 3.71
C ILE A 42 6.54 -0.02 3.32
N ILE A 43 6.42 0.18 2.01
CA ILE A 43 5.29 0.85 1.37
C ILE A 43 4.63 -0.17 0.44
N VAL A 44 3.32 -0.29 0.49
CA VAL A 44 2.55 -1.17 -0.41
C VAL A 44 1.81 -0.30 -1.42
N ALA A 45 1.75 -0.76 -2.66
CA ALA A 45 0.96 -0.12 -3.69
C ALA A 45 0.25 -1.19 -4.54
N HIS A 46 -0.98 -0.91 -4.95
CA HIS A 46 -1.68 -1.73 -5.92
C HIS A 46 -2.57 -0.88 -6.84
N ASN A 47 -2.79 -1.38 -8.06
CA ASN A 47 -3.57 -0.67 -9.06
C ASN A 47 -5.06 -0.92 -8.82
N GLN A 48 -5.87 0.13 -8.89
CA GLN A 48 -7.32 0.02 -8.90
C GLN A 48 -7.86 0.06 -10.34
N PRO A 49 -8.91 -0.71 -10.66
CA PRO A 49 -9.58 -0.63 -11.96
C PRO A 49 -10.09 0.78 -12.25
N ILE A 50 -10.09 1.15 -13.53
CA ILE A 50 -10.51 2.47 -14.04
C ILE A 50 -11.85 2.94 -13.42
N GLY A 51 -11.89 4.20 -12.99
CA GLY A 51 -13.11 4.88 -12.57
C GLY A 51 -13.49 4.74 -11.09
N ARG A 52 -12.63 4.14 -10.24
CA ARG A 52 -12.79 4.18 -8.78
C ARG A 52 -11.89 5.23 -8.15
N THR A 53 -12.50 6.12 -7.37
CA THR A 53 -11.82 7.20 -6.64
C THR A 53 -11.88 7.01 -5.12
N GLU A 54 -12.32 5.85 -4.65
CA GLU A 54 -12.50 5.56 -3.23
C GLU A 54 -11.96 4.17 -2.88
N PRO A 55 -11.27 4.01 -1.73
CA PRO A 55 -10.81 2.71 -1.25
C PRO A 55 -11.99 1.78 -0.98
N SER A 56 -11.86 0.51 -1.38
CA SER A 56 -12.86 -0.50 -1.04
C SER A 56 -12.76 -0.94 0.43
N GLN A 57 -13.77 -1.65 0.92
CA GLN A 57 -13.72 -2.22 2.26
C GLN A 57 -12.60 -3.26 2.40
N GLU A 58 -12.32 -4.00 1.34
CA GLU A 58 -11.20 -4.95 1.24
C GLU A 58 -9.86 -4.23 1.33
N ASP A 59 -9.69 -3.08 0.66
CA ASP A 59 -8.46 -2.27 0.73
C ASP A 59 -8.18 -1.85 2.18
N ILE A 60 -9.22 -1.39 2.88
CA ILE A 60 -9.14 -1.00 4.29
C ILE A 60 -8.78 -2.20 5.17
N GLU A 61 -9.41 -3.35 4.96
CA GLU A 61 -9.16 -4.55 5.76
C GLU A 61 -7.74 -5.09 5.56
N VAL A 62 -7.27 -5.15 4.31
CA VAL A 62 -5.90 -5.54 3.96
C VAL A 62 -4.90 -4.59 4.62
N THR A 63 -5.14 -3.28 4.54
CA THR A 63 -4.29 -2.28 5.19
C THR A 63 -4.18 -2.53 6.69
N LYS A 64 -5.31 -2.71 7.38
CA LYS A 64 -5.34 -2.99 8.83
C LYS A 64 -4.56 -4.24 9.17
N ARG A 65 -4.76 -5.32 8.41
CA ARG A 65 -4.06 -6.60 8.64
C ARG A 65 -2.56 -6.48 8.41
N LEU A 66 -2.13 -5.69 7.43
CA LEU A 66 -0.71 -5.41 7.19
C LEU A 66 -0.09 -4.58 8.31
N VAL A 67 -0.80 -3.56 8.81
CA VAL A 67 -0.36 -2.76 9.98
C VAL A 67 -0.16 -3.66 11.19
N GLU A 68 -1.13 -4.52 11.52
CA GLU A 68 -1.02 -5.43 12.67
C GLU A 68 0.08 -6.47 12.48
N ALA A 69 0.21 -7.05 11.29
CA ALA A 69 1.32 -7.97 10.99
C ALA A 69 2.69 -7.28 11.11
N GLY A 70 2.78 -6.04 10.63
CA GLY A 70 3.98 -5.22 10.69
C GLY A 70 4.43 -4.93 12.12
N LYS A 71 3.49 -4.60 13.00
CA LYS A 71 3.75 -4.42 14.45
C LYS A 71 4.30 -5.68 15.10
N ILE A 72 3.75 -6.86 14.78
CA ILE A 72 4.18 -8.13 15.36
C ILE A 72 5.59 -8.52 14.88
N ILE A 73 5.88 -8.32 13.59
CA ILE A 73 7.13 -8.76 12.95
C ILE A 73 8.25 -7.74 13.16
N GLY A 74 7.93 -6.47 13.47
CA GLY A 74 8.90 -5.38 13.57
C GLY A 74 9.27 -4.78 12.21
N ILE A 75 8.36 -4.82 11.23
CA ILE A 75 8.51 -4.18 9.92
C ILE A 75 7.29 -3.30 9.69
N GLU A 76 7.47 -1.98 9.84
CA GLU A 76 6.37 -1.02 9.79
C GLU A 76 5.82 -0.84 8.36
N LEU A 77 4.49 -0.78 8.22
CA LEU A 77 3.84 -0.28 7.01
C LEU A 77 3.75 1.25 7.09
N ILE A 78 4.57 1.95 6.30
CA ILE A 78 4.58 3.42 6.28
C ILE A 78 3.39 3.97 5.50
N GLU A 79 3.05 3.33 4.39
CA GLU A 79 1.99 3.81 3.50
C GLU A 79 1.41 2.67 2.66
N HIS A 80 0.12 2.77 2.35
CA HIS A 80 -0.57 1.94 1.38
C HIS A 80 -1.22 2.83 0.31
N LEU A 81 -0.67 2.76 -0.91
CA LEU A 81 -1.08 3.57 -2.05
C LEU A 81 -2.01 2.77 -2.98
N LEU A 82 -3.15 3.36 -3.31
CA LEU A 82 -4.02 2.91 -4.39
C LEU A 82 -3.70 3.74 -5.64
N ILE A 83 -3.29 3.10 -6.72
CA ILE A 83 -2.90 3.80 -7.95
C ILE A 83 -4.03 3.66 -8.98
N GLY A 84 -4.54 4.80 -9.45
CA GLY A 84 -5.50 4.85 -10.55
C GLY A 84 -4.83 4.71 -11.92
N ASP A 85 -5.56 4.14 -12.87
CA ASP A 85 -5.06 3.85 -14.23
C ASP A 85 -4.99 5.12 -15.11
N ASP A 86 -5.83 6.12 -14.83
CA ASP A 86 -5.93 7.37 -15.57
C ASP A 86 -5.46 8.60 -14.76
N ASN A 87 -4.45 9.31 -15.29
CA ASN A 87 -3.93 10.61 -14.81
C ASN A 87 -2.97 10.61 -13.61
N HIS A 88 -2.22 9.52 -13.35
CA HIS A 88 -1.25 9.46 -12.24
C HIS A 88 -1.89 9.79 -10.87
N GLN A 89 -3.21 9.59 -10.74
CA GLN A 89 -3.91 9.77 -9.49
C GLN A 89 -3.60 8.61 -8.57
N TYR A 90 -3.48 8.90 -7.28
CA TYR A 90 -3.34 7.87 -6.28
C TYR A 90 -4.03 8.33 -4.99
N ILE A 91 -4.41 7.36 -4.17
CA ILE A 91 -5.02 7.59 -2.87
C ILE A 91 -4.10 6.97 -1.81
N SER A 92 -3.70 7.78 -0.84
CA SER A 92 -3.05 7.30 0.39
C SER A 92 -4.13 6.84 1.37
N LEU A 93 -4.10 5.56 1.73
CA LEU A 93 -5.02 5.00 2.72
C LEU A 93 -4.70 5.47 4.14
N PHE A 94 -3.43 5.81 4.43
CA PHE A 94 -3.06 6.37 5.73
C PHE A 94 -3.61 7.78 5.89
N LEU A 95 -3.48 8.62 4.86
CA LEU A 95 -4.08 9.94 4.82
C LEU A 95 -5.61 9.83 4.83
N ALA A 96 -6.19 8.86 4.13
CA ALA A 96 -7.64 8.65 4.16
C ALA A 96 -8.19 8.27 5.53
N HIS A 97 -7.48 7.43 6.28
CA HIS A 97 -7.88 7.12 7.65
C HIS A 97 -7.78 8.33 8.59
N VAL A 98 -6.71 9.13 8.45
CA VAL A 98 -6.52 10.37 9.21
C VAL A 98 -7.60 11.40 8.86
N LEU A 99 -7.93 11.56 7.57
CA LEU A 99 -8.89 12.55 7.10
C LEU A 99 -10.36 12.13 7.28
N HIS A 100 -10.67 10.82 7.24
CA HIS A 100 -12.01 10.34 7.58
C HIS A 100 -12.32 10.53 9.08
N SER A 101 -11.28 10.60 9.91
CA SER A 101 -11.38 11.02 11.32
C SER A 101 -11.60 12.54 11.48
N SER A 102 -11.27 13.35 10.46
CA SER A 102 -11.38 14.82 10.48
C SER A 102 -12.49 15.41 9.58
N GLY A 103 -13.13 14.60 8.71
CA GLY A 103 -14.27 15.01 7.87
C GLY A 103 -13.91 15.67 6.53
N GLU A 104 -12.65 15.64 6.08
CA GLU A 104 -12.22 16.27 4.82
C GLU A 104 -12.12 15.27 3.64
N LYS A 105 -12.56 15.70 2.44
CA LYS A 105 -12.42 14.95 1.18
C LYS A 105 -10.99 15.09 0.63
N ILE A 106 -10.49 14.01 0.02
CA ILE A 106 -9.08 13.88 -0.38
C ILE A 106 -8.91 14.08 -1.88
N SER A 107 -8.02 15.00 -2.23
CA SER A 107 -7.31 15.04 -3.51
C SER A 107 -5.88 15.47 -3.18
N ALA A 108 -4.96 14.52 -3.09
CA ALA A 108 -3.56 14.78 -2.82
C ALA A 108 -2.72 14.19 -3.95
N SER A 109 -2.06 15.06 -4.71
CA SER A 109 -1.12 14.72 -5.78
C SER A 109 0.32 14.94 -5.30
N LEU A 110 0.98 13.91 -4.79
CA LEU A 110 2.45 13.77 -4.73
C LEU A 110 2.88 12.71 -5.75
N SER A 111 3.53 13.17 -6.80
CA SER A 111 4.10 12.33 -7.85
C SER A 111 5.18 11.40 -7.27
N PHE A 112 4.87 10.11 -7.09
CA PHE A 112 5.89 9.07 -6.90
C PHE A 112 5.82 8.05 -8.03
N LEU A 113 7.00 7.75 -8.56
CA LEU A 113 7.29 6.88 -9.69
C LEU A 113 6.73 5.45 -9.47
N VAL A 114 5.69 5.09 -10.22
CA VAL A 114 5.25 3.70 -10.36
C VAL A 114 6.11 3.08 -11.45
N VAL A 115 6.94 2.10 -11.09
CA VAL A 115 7.82 1.39 -12.04
C VAL A 115 6.97 0.38 -12.80
N ASN A 116 6.99 0.49 -14.14
CA ASN A 116 6.23 -0.24 -15.17
C ASN A 116 5.73 -1.64 -14.82
#